data_AF-A0A8T5U3Q1-F1
#
_entry.id   AF-A0A8T5U3Q1-F1
#
_cell.length_a   1.000
_cell.length_b   1.000
_cell.length_c   1.000
_cell.angle_alpha   90.00
_cell.angle_beta   90.00
_cell.angle_gamma   90.00
#
_symmetry.space_group_name_H-M   'P 1'
#
loop_
_entity.id
_entity.type
_entity.pdbx_description
1 polymer ?
#
loop_
_entity_poly.entity_id
_entity_poly.type
_entity_poly.pdbx_seq_one_letter_code
_entity_poly.pdbx_strand_id
1 'polypeptide(L)'
;MKKIKIELARQGTFIVTIILIHFVFFGYIANVYEKTIGINIIFLNKILFSPVSYLSTLILIAIVFFLVFREAFFEYGLRNSIMLVPIMIGMSWVWSWIMNGFNLIIIPLFFISLDGYLTIISIFGINLATAILASILKQRYKEYKKKVKEII
;
A
#
# COMPACT_ATOMS: atom_id res chain seq x y z
N MET A 1 -12.23 28.20 5.17
CA MET A 1 -11.06 27.68 5.94
C MET A 1 -11.19 26.24 6.43
N LYS A 2 -12.28 25.79 7.10
CA LYS A 2 -12.39 24.40 7.62
C LYS A 2 -12.26 23.32 6.53
N LYS A 3 -12.90 23.48 5.36
CA LYS A 3 -12.78 22.55 4.23
C LYS A 3 -11.32 22.39 3.76
N ILE A 4 -10.61 23.51 3.55
CA ILE A 4 -9.20 23.52 3.12
C ILE A 4 -8.30 22.78 4.13
N LYS A 5 -8.49 22.98 5.43
CA LYS A 5 -7.73 22.26 6.47
C LYS A 5 -7.96 20.74 6.44
N ILE A 6 -9.20 20.30 6.18
CA ILE A 6 -9.54 18.87 6.08
C ILE A 6 -8.90 18.26 4.83
N GLU A 7 -8.92 18.96 3.70
CA GLU A 7 -8.32 18.48 2.45
C GLU A 7 -6.79 18.38 2.54
N LEU A 8 -6.13 19.36 3.17
CA LEU A 8 -4.69 19.34 3.42
C LEU A 8 -4.28 18.18 4.34
N ALA A 9 -5.00 17.97 5.44
CA ALA A 9 -4.73 16.85 6.35
C ALA A 9 -4.90 15.48 5.65
N ARG A 10 -5.87 15.39 4.74
CA ARG A 10 -6.14 14.20 3.93
C ARG A 10 -5.00 13.94 2.94
N GLN A 11 -4.63 14.94 2.15
CA GLN A 11 -3.49 14.84 1.21
C GLN A 11 -2.20 14.50 1.95
N GLY A 12 -1.96 15.10 3.12
CA GLY A 12 -0.80 14.77 3.95
C GLY A 12 -0.79 13.30 4.39
N THR A 13 -1.93 12.73 4.78
CA THR A 13 -2.01 11.31 5.16
C THR A 13 -1.71 10.39 3.98
N PHE A 14 -2.21 10.74 2.79
CA PHE A 14 -1.92 9.99 1.56
C PHE A 14 -0.43 10.07 1.18
N ILE A 15 0.18 11.25 1.21
CA ILE A 15 1.61 11.45 0.95
C ILE A 15 2.47 10.67 1.95
N VAL A 16 2.14 10.73 3.24
CA VAL A 16 2.84 9.93 4.27
C VAL A 16 2.74 8.44 3.97
N THR A 17 1.59 7.97 3.49
CA THR A 17 1.41 6.57 3.10
C THR A 17 2.30 6.18 1.92
N ILE A 18 2.39 7.04 0.90
CA ILE A 18 3.32 6.86 -0.23
C ILE A 18 4.78 6.76 0.28
N ILE A 19 5.17 7.64 1.20
CA ILE A 19 6.51 7.63 1.81
C ILE A 19 6.75 6.31 2.59
N LEU A 20 5.77 5.85 3.37
CA LEU A 20 5.86 4.58 4.10
C LEU A 20 5.98 3.40 3.14
N ILE A 21 5.24 3.38 2.03
CA ILE A 21 5.40 2.34 1.00
C ILE A 21 6.82 2.39 0.45
N HIS A 22 7.31 3.56 0.08
CA HIS A 22 8.63 3.70 -0.52
C HIS A 22 9.77 3.29 0.41
N PHE A 23 9.78 3.77 1.66
CA PHE A 23 10.91 3.54 2.57
C PHE A 23 10.73 2.32 3.46
N VAL A 24 9.51 2.03 3.94
CA VAL A 24 9.29 0.92 4.88
C VAL A 24 9.01 -0.36 4.11
N PHE A 25 8.02 -0.37 3.21
CA PHE A 25 7.66 -1.58 2.47
C PHE A 25 8.77 -1.99 1.49
N PHE A 26 9.16 -1.11 0.56
CA PHE A 26 10.24 -1.43 -0.37
C PHE A 26 11.61 -1.47 0.29
N GLY A 27 11.88 -0.65 1.32
CA GLY A 27 13.13 -0.75 2.08
C GLY A 27 13.27 -2.10 2.81
N TYR A 28 12.18 -2.64 3.37
CA TYR A 28 12.17 -3.99 3.91
C TYR A 28 12.49 -5.04 2.84
N ILE A 29 11.82 -4.98 1.68
CA ILE A 29 12.05 -5.90 0.57
C ILE A 29 13.52 -5.84 0.12
N ALA A 30 14.05 -4.63 -0.05
CA ALA A 30 15.44 -4.39 -0.42
C ALA A 30 16.42 -4.96 0.62
N ASN A 31 16.10 -4.86 1.91
CA ASN A 31 16.94 -5.41 2.97
C ASN A 31 16.92 -6.95 3.03
N VAL A 32 15.77 -7.57 2.75
CA VAL A 32 15.63 -9.04 2.81
C VAL A 32 16.31 -9.72 1.62
N TYR A 33 16.14 -9.17 0.42
CA TYR A 33 16.66 -9.80 -0.80
C TYR A 33 17.96 -9.18 -1.32
N GLU A 34 18.34 -8.01 -0.82
CA GLU A 34 19.50 -7.25 -1.30
C GLU A 34 19.48 -7.13 -2.84
N LYS A 35 20.59 -7.46 -3.51
CA LYS A 35 20.68 -7.48 -4.98
C LYS A 35 20.17 -8.77 -5.62
N THR A 36 19.87 -9.80 -4.84
CA THR A 36 19.47 -11.12 -5.38
C THR A 36 18.07 -11.12 -5.99
N ILE A 37 17.24 -10.14 -5.64
CA ILE A 37 15.88 -10.02 -6.16
C ILE A 37 15.86 -9.76 -7.67
N GLY A 38 16.90 -9.06 -8.18
CA GLY A 38 17.03 -8.69 -9.59
C GLY A 38 15.76 -8.06 -10.15
N ILE A 39 15.33 -8.54 -11.31
CA ILE A 39 14.13 -8.05 -11.99
C ILE A 39 12.83 -8.45 -11.29
N ASN A 40 12.85 -9.44 -10.39
CA ASN A 40 11.63 -9.93 -9.73
C ASN A 40 10.98 -8.90 -8.82
N ILE A 41 11.69 -7.81 -8.46
CA ILE A 41 11.11 -6.70 -7.70
C ILE A 41 9.91 -6.05 -8.39
N ILE A 42 9.85 -6.10 -9.72
CA ILE A 42 8.69 -5.59 -10.47
C ILE A 42 7.46 -6.49 -10.32
N PHE A 43 7.64 -7.76 -9.96
CA PHE A 43 6.61 -8.77 -9.77
C PHE A 43 6.31 -8.98 -8.29
N LEU A 44 5.64 -7.99 -7.68
CA LEU A 44 5.35 -7.97 -6.25
C LEU A 44 4.52 -9.17 -5.79
N ASN A 45 3.75 -9.85 -6.66
CA ASN A 45 3.07 -11.10 -6.29
C ASN A 45 4.04 -12.15 -5.74
N LYS A 46 5.23 -12.29 -6.35
CA LYS A 46 6.24 -13.27 -5.92
C LYS A 46 6.79 -12.95 -4.54
N ILE A 47 6.87 -11.67 -4.20
CA ILE A 47 7.39 -11.17 -2.93
C ILE A 47 6.32 -11.27 -1.84
N LEU A 48 5.10 -10.83 -2.15
CA LEU A 48 3.98 -10.83 -1.19
C LEU A 48 3.61 -12.24 -0.71
N PHE A 49 3.82 -13.26 -1.55
CA PHE A 49 3.54 -14.65 -1.21
C PHE A 49 4.78 -15.51 -1.01
N SER A 50 5.98 -14.91 -0.96
CA SER A 50 7.19 -15.66 -0.63
C SER A 50 7.26 -15.94 0.88
N PRO A 51 7.63 -17.17 1.31
CA PRO A 51 7.88 -17.45 2.72
C PRO A 51 9.06 -16.64 3.28
N VAL A 52 10.02 -16.25 2.42
CA VAL A 52 11.20 -15.48 2.82
C VAL A 52 10.83 -14.05 3.21
N SER A 53 9.80 -13.48 2.58
CA SER A 53 9.36 -12.11 2.81
C SER A 53 7.91 -11.99 3.26
N TYR A 54 7.34 -13.00 3.94
CA TYR A 54 5.94 -12.96 4.38
C TYR A 54 5.61 -11.68 5.19
N LEU A 55 6.58 -11.14 5.92
CA LEU A 55 6.45 -9.91 6.70
C LEU A 55 6.21 -8.68 5.82
N SER A 56 6.62 -8.68 4.54
CA SER A 56 6.34 -7.57 3.62
C SER A 56 4.83 -7.38 3.43
N THR A 57 4.08 -8.49 3.39
CA THR A 57 2.62 -8.45 3.27
C THR A 57 1.98 -7.89 4.53
N LEU A 58 2.48 -8.27 5.71
CA LEU A 58 2.03 -7.69 6.97
C LEU A 58 2.34 -6.19 7.06
N ILE A 59 3.52 -5.75 6.59
CA ILE A 59 3.90 -4.33 6.51
C ILE A 59 2.95 -3.58 5.57
N LEU A 60 2.66 -4.13 4.39
CA LEU A 60 1.71 -3.53 3.44
C LEU A 60 0.32 -3.40 4.07
N ILE A 61 -0.18 -4.46 4.70
CA ILE A 61 -1.46 -4.46 5.43
C ILE A 61 -1.44 -3.36 6.50
N ALA A 62 -0.38 -3.26 7.32
CA ALA A 62 -0.29 -2.23 8.36
C ALA A 62 -0.33 -0.81 7.79
N ILE A 63 0.38 -0.55 6.68
CA ILE A 63 0.42 0.77 6.03
C ILE A 63 -0.96 1.15 5.47
N VAL A 64 -1.59 0.24 4.71
CA VAL A 64 -2.93 0.48 4.14
C VAL A 64 -3.98 0.61 5.24
N PHE A 65 -3.88 -0.20 6.29
CA PHE A 65 -4.74 -0.13 7.45
C PHE A 65 -4.66 1.25 8.09
N PHE A 66 -3.45 1.77 8.32
CA PHE A 66 -3.25 3.10 8.91
C PHE A 66 -3.83 4.22 8.04
N LEU A 67 -3.61 4.17 6.71
CA LEU A 67 -4.20 5.12 5.76
C LEU A 67 -5.72 5.18 5.95
N VAL A 68 -6.40 4.04 5.86
CA VAL A 68 -7.86 3.98 5.87
C VAL A 68 -8.43 4.26 7.26
N PHE A 69 -7.76 3.79 8.31
CA PHE A 69 -8.18 4.06 9.68
C PHE A 69 -8.07 5.55 10.05
N ARG A 70 -7.20 6.33 9.39
CA ARG A 70 -7.14 7.78 9.59
C ARG A 70 -8.19 8.56 8.79
N GLU A 71 -8.69 8.02 7.70
CA GLU A 71 -9.64 8.71 6.80
C GLU A 71 -11.01 8.93 7.40
N ALA A 72 -11.53 10.16 7.36
CA ALA A 72 -12.79 10.50 8.03
C ALA A 72 -14.00 9.73 7.46
N PHE A 73 -14.02 9.54 6.14
CA PHE A 73 -15.08 8.88 5.38
C PHE A 73 -14.56 7.61 4.70
N PHE A 74 -15.42 6.59 4.66
CA PHE A 74 -15.12 5.28 4.09
C PHE A 74 -14.71 5.34 2.62
N GLU A 75 -15.52 6.02 1.81
CA GLU A 75 -15.33 6.11 0.36
C GLU A 75 -13.97 6.68 -0.03
N TYR A 76 -13.47 7.67 0.72
CA TYR A 76 -12.15 8.24 0.47
C TYR A 76 -11.02 7.29 0.85
N GLY A 77 -11.16 6.55 1.96
CA GLY A 77 -10.20 5.50 2.33
C GLY A 77 -10.09 4.42 1.26
N LEU A 78 -11.24 3.95 0.76
CA LEU A 78 -11.31 2.95 -0.30
C LEU A 78 -10.74 3.47 -1.62
N ARG A 79 -11.10 4.70 -2.01
CA ARG A 79 -10.55 5.32 -3.22
C ARG A 79 -9.03 5.47 -3.13
N ASN A 80 -8.52 5.93 -1.98
CA ASN A 80 -7.09 6.09 -1.78
C ASN A 80 -6.36 4.73 -1.81
N SER A 81 -6.92 3.67 -1.21
CA SER A 81 -6.32 2.33 -1.25
C SER A 81 -6.26 1.76 -2.68
N ILE A 82 -7.26 2.04 -3.52
CA ILE A 82 -7.23 1.67 -4.95
C ILE A 82 -6.15 2.47 -5.68
N MET A 83 -6.04 3.77 -5.40
CA MET A 83 -5.04 4.64 -6.03
C MET A 83 -3.59 4.25 -5.67
N LEU A 84 -3.38 3.57 -4.54
CA LEU A 84 -2.06 3.04 -4.18
C LEU A 84 -1.58 1.93 -5.12
N VAL A 85 -2.47 1.21 -5.81
CA VAL A 85 -2.10 0.09 -6.69
C VAL A 85 -1.16 0.55 -7.82
N PRO A 86 -1.54 1.51 -8.70
CA PRO A 86 -0.63 2.00 -9.74
C PRO A 86 0.62 2.67 -9.16
N ILE A 87 0.53 3.30 -7.99
CA ILE A 87 1.68 3.93 -7.32
C ILE A 87 2.71 2.88 -6.89
N MET A 88 2.27 1.76 -6.29
CA MET A 88 3.14 0.66 -5.90
C MET A 88 3.82 0.01 -7.10
N ILE A 89 3.10 -0.15 -8.21
CA ILE A 89 3.68 -0.67 -9.46
C ILE A 89 4.73 0.31 -10.00
N GLY A 90 4.44 1.61 -10.04
CA GLY A 90 5.43 2.61 -10.44
C GLY A 90 6.65 2.62 -9.52
N MET A 91 6.46 2.45 -8.21
CA MET A 91 7.56 2.36 -7.25
C MET A 91 8.40 1.09 -7.42
N SER A 92 7.79 -0.04 -7.80
CA SER A 92 8.55 -1.27 -8.05
C SER A 92 9.49 -1.11 -9.25
N TRP A 93 9.07 -0.37 -10.27
CA TRP A 93 9.93 -0.01 -11.39
C TRP A 93 11.06 0.93 -10.97
N VAL A 94 10.77 1.96 -10.18
CA VAL A 94 11.79 2.87 -9.64
C VAL A 94 12.83 2.11 -8.83
N TRP A 95 12.40 1.21 -7.95
CA TRP A 95 13.31 0.37 -7.17
C TRP A 95 14.11 -0.60 -8.03
N SER A 96 13.51 -1.18 -9.07
CA SER A 96 14.23 -1.97 -10.07
C SER A 96 15.34 -1.15 -10.73
N TRP A 97 15.09 0.11 -11.08
CA TRP A 97 16.11 0.98 -11.67
C TRP A 97 17.24 1.32 -10.70
N ILE A 98 16.91 1.52 -9.42
CA ILE A 98 17.91 1.78 -8.38
C ILE A 98 18.83 0.56 -8.18
N MET A 99 18.27 -0.65 -8.18
CA MET A 99 19.04 -1.87 -7.89
C MET A 99 19.79 -2.42 -9.11
N ASN A 100 19.14 -2.43 -10.28
CA ASN A 100 19.61 -3.14 -11.47
C ASN A 100 20.10 -2.20 -12.58
N GLY A 101 19.99 -0.88 -12.38
CA GLY A 101 20.25 0.12 -13.40
C GLY A 101 19.00 0.49 -14.22
N PHE A 102 19.04 1.66 -14.84
CA PHE A 102 17.92 2.18 -15.61
C PHE A 102 17.70 1.36 -16.89
N ASN A 103 16.51 0.78 -17.02
CA ASN A 103 16.10 0.02 -18.20
C ASN A 103 14.59 0.15 -18.43
N LEU A 104 14.20 0.69 -19.58
CA LEU A 104 12.78 0.89 -19.92
C LEU A 104 12.06 -0.38 -20.36
N ILE A 105 12.79 -1.45 -20.72
CA ILE A 105 12.22 -2.74 -21.16
C ILE A 105 11.39 -3.40 -20.05
N ILE A 106 11.64 -3.08 -18.78
CA ILE A 106 10.91 -3.67 -17.66
C ILE A 106 9.41 -3.30 -17.67
N ILE A 107 9.05 -2.16 -18.26
CA ILE A 107 7.65 -1.69 -18.31
C ILE A 107 6.82 -2.58 -19.24
N PRO A 108 7.14 -2.73 -20.55
CA PRO A 108 6.39 -3.65 -21.41
C PRO A 108 6.52 -5.10 -20.95
N LEU A 109 7.67 -5.51 -20.38
CA LEU A 109 7.84 -6.85 -19.81
C LEU A 109 6.81 -7.14 -18.71
N PHE A 110 6.54 -6.17 -17.84
CA PHE A 110 5.52 -6.29 -16.80
C PHE A 110 4.15 -6.60 -17.39
N PHE A 111 3.71 -5.84 -18.40
CA PHE A 111 2.38 -6.00 -18.99
C PHE A 111 2.22 -7.22 -19.90
N ILE A 112 3.30 -7.77 -20.45
CA ILE A 112 3.26 -8.99 -21.28
C ILE A 112 3.22 -10.25 -20.41
N SER A 113 3.77 -10.18 -19.20
CA SER A 113 3.88 -11.33 -18.30
C SER A 113 2.59 -11.60 -17.50
N LEU A 114 2.29 -12.87 -17.25
CA LEU A 114 1.24 -13.28 -16.32
C LEU A 114 1.50 -12.79 -14.89
N ASP A 115 2.77 -12.74 -14.48
CA ASP A 115 3.18 -12.25 -13.17
C ASP A 115 2.82 -10.78 -12.94
N GLY A 116 2.83 -9.95 -13.98
CA GLY A 116 2.38 -8.56 -13.90
C GLY A 116 0.89 -8.44 -13.58
N TYR A 117 0.04 -9.24 -14.24
CA TYR A 117 -1.39 -9.29 -13.94
C TYR A 117 -1.67 -9.85 -12.54
N LEU A 118 -0.97 -10.92 -12.15
CA LEU A 118 -1.05 -11.45 -10.79
C LEU A 118 -0.63 -10.40 -9.76
N THR A 119 0.40 -9.60 -10.05
CA THR A 119 0.83 -8.49 -9.20
C THR A 119 -0.29 -7.47 -9.02
N ILE A 120 -0.93 -7.01 -10.10
CA ILE A 120 -2.05 -6.06 -10.02
C ILE A 120 -3.17 -6.62 -9.14
N ILE A 121 -3.60 -7.86 -9.39
CA ILE A 121 -4.69 -8.51 -8.65
C ILE A 121 -4.34 -8.69 -7.17
N SER A 122 -3.10 -9.11 -6.88
CA SER A 122 -2.65 -9.37 -5.51
C SER A 122 -2.61 -8.09 -4.68
N ILE A 123 -2.02 -7.03 -5.23
CA ILE A 123 -1.94 -5.73 -4.56
C ILE A 123 -3.35 -5.15 -4.38
N PHE A 124 -4.18 -5.21 -5.43
CA PHE A 124 -5.56 -4.75 -5.35
C PHE A 124 -6.35 -5.50 -4.28
N GLY A 125 -6.26 -6.83 -4.25
CA GLY A 125 -6.94 -7.69 -3.28
C GLY A 125 -6.52 -7.41 -1.84
N ILE A 126 -5.20 -7.33 -1.58
CA ILE A 126 -4.68 -7.01 -0.24
C ILE A 126 -5.11 -5.61 0.19
N ASN A 127 -4.99 -4.62 -0.69
CA ASN A 127 -5.39 -3.24 -0.38
C ASN A 127 -6.88 -3.14 -0.07
N LEU A 128 -7.71 -3.76 -0.90
CA LEU A 128 -9.16 -3.71 -0.78
C LEU A 128 -9.64 -4.43 0.49
N ALA A 129 -9.17 -5.66 0.72
CA ALA A 129 -9.51 -6.44 1.92
C ALA A 129 -9.10 -5.69 3.19
N THR A 130 -7.89 -5.11 3.21
CA THR A 130 -7.39 -4.31 4.33
C THR A 130 -8.21 -3.05 4.53
N ALA A 131 -8.56 -2.34 3.46
CA ALA A 131 -9.37 -1.13 3.54
C ALA A 131 -10.76 -1.41 4.12
N ILE A 132 -11.41 -2.49 3.70
CA ILE A 132 -12.70 -2.93 4.24
C ILE A 132 -12.56 -3.25 5.74
N LEU A 133 -11.57 -4.04 6.12
CA LEU A 133 -11.31 -4.41 7.52
C LEU A 133 -11.05 -3.17 8.41
N ALA A 134 -10.17 -2.27 7.98
CA ALA A 134 -9.87 -1.03 8.69
C ALA A 134 -11.10 -0.16 8.90
N SER A 135 -11.98 -0.13 7.91
CA SER A 135 -13.20 0.67 7.93
C SER A 135 -14.25 0.10 8.89
N ILE A 136 -14.44 -1.22 8.89
CA ILE A 136 -15.31 -1.91 9.85
C ILE A 136 -14.83 -1.66 11.28
N LEU A 137 -13.52 -1.82 11.53
CA LEU A 137 -12.95 -1.57 12.86
C LEU A 137 -13.08 -0.11 13.29
N LYS A 138 -12.93 0.84 12.36
CA LYS A 138 -13.14 2.26 12.64
C LYS A 138 -14.59 2.57 13.02
N GLN A 139 -15.57 1.99 12.33
CA GLN A 139 -16.99 2.16 12.67
C GLN A 139 -17.28 1.67 14.09
N ARG A 140 -16.86 0.44 14.42
CA ARG A 140 -16.99 -0.13 15.77
C ARG A 140 -16.31 0.73 16.84
N TYR A 141 -15.12 1.26 16.55
CA TYR A 141 -14.42 2.16 17.45
C TYR A 141 -15.18 3.47 17.71
N LYS A 142 -15.78 4.06 16.67
CA LYS A 142 -16.61 5.27 16.81
C LYS A 142 -17.86 5.01 17.64
N GLU A 143 -18.53 3.89 17.43
CA GLU A 143 -19.71 3.48 18.22
C GLU A 143 -19.36 3.28 19.69
N TYR A 144 -18.26 2.58 19.98
CA TYR A 144 -17.76 2.40 21.34
C TYR A 144 -17.49 3.75 22.01
N LYS A 145 -16.78 4.66 21.33
CA LYS A 145 -16.49 6.00 21.85
C LYS A 145 -17.75 6.83 22.09
N LYS A 146 -18.80 6.67 21.26
CA LYS A 146 -20.08 7.34 21.45
C LYS A 146 -20.78 6.83 22.71
N LYS A 147 -20.85 5.51 22.90
CA LYS A 147 -21.43 4.89 24.10
C LYS A 147 -20.73 5.35 25.38
N VAL A 148 -19.40 5.39 25.40
CA VAL A 148 -18.64 5.87 26.58
C VAL A 148 -18.95 7.34 26.90
N LYS A 149 -19.13 8.18 25.88
CA LYS A 149 -19.52 9.59 26.07
C LYS A 149 -20.96 9.80 26.53
N GLU A 150 -21.84 8.84 26.32
CA GLU A 150 -23.23 8.90 26.81
C GLU A 150 -23.33 8.41 28.26
N ILE A 151 -22.31 7.72 28.77
CA ILE A 151 -22.23 7.18 30.14
C ILE A 151 -21.53 8.16 31.11
N ILE A 152 -20.67 9.05 30.61
CA ILE A 152 -19.97 10.10 31.37
C ILE A 152 -20.73 11.42 31.25
#